data_AF-A0A0E0K580-F1
#
_entry.id   AF-A0A0E0K580-F1
#
_cell.length_a   1.000
_cell.length_b   1.000
_cell.length_c   1.000
_cell.angle_alpha   90.00
_cell.angle_beta   90.00
_cell.angle_gamma   90.00
#
_symmetry.space_group_name_H-M   'P 1'
#
loop_
_entity.id
_entity.type
_entity.pdbx_description
1 polymer ?
#
loop_
_entity_poly.entity_id
_entity_poly.type
_entity_poly.pdbx_seq_one_letter_code
_entity_poly.pdbx_strand_id
1 'polypeptide(L)'
;MSLQEREETYYARNQTLHCGFVQGPEDYPNTGFYLDENDKIYMASCRVVVSSCIFGSSDYLRRPAKSKIGPYSKKNVCFVMFLDELTLGTLSEGTGPDETGFIGLWRIVVVEKLPYKDMRRAGKVPKFLAHRLFPSAIKLRLNADPMLIVEYFLWRNKAEYAISMHYDRTCVSEEVLQNKRLNKYNHTAIDEQFYFYQSDGLVKFNESGKEPVLPNVPEGSFIVRAHTPMSNLFSCLWFNEVNRFTSRDQLSFTYTYLKLRRMNTGKPFHLNMFKDVLSQVAGPSMPGEGSIVDQGSLLLARLVCPTYHFSSHRACRLLLSHLACRGIVGSLLYSHICGGFMDLIVHVWTLPTMQQFAGELPNQQQQTDGSYQQPLPRALRR
;
A
#
# COMPACT_ATOMS: atom_id res chain seq x y z
N MET A 1 5.09 23.17 -13.61
CA MET A 1 4.29 23.51 -12.42
C MET A 1 5.01 24.58 -11.60
N SER A 2 4.51 25.80 -11.64
CA SER A 2 4.92 26.94 -10.82
C SER A 2 4.45 26.77 -9.36
N LEU A 3 4.78 27.74 -8.50
CA LEU A 3 4.21 27.78 -7.15
C LEU A 3 2.71 28.13 -7.18
N GLN A 4 2.25 29.05 -8.04
CA GLN A 4 0.83 29.37 -8.15
C GLN A 4 0.01 28.17 -8.62
N GLU A 5 0.43 27.50 -9.70
CA GLU A 5 -0.27 26.31 -10.22
C GLU A 5 -0.38 25.23 -9.14
N ARG A 6 0.70 25.02 -8.36
CA ARG A 6 0.69 24.09 -7.21
C ARG A 6 -0.39 24.45 -6.19
N GLU A 7 -0.46 25.71 -5.77
CA GLU A 7 -1.46 26.15 -4.79
C GLU A 7 -2.89 25.95 -5.29
N GLU A 8 -3.14 26.25 -6.57
CA GLU A 8 -4.42 25.99 -7.22
C GLU A 8 -4.76 24.48 -7.30
N THR A 9 -3.78 23.60 -7.52
CA THR A 9 -4.04 22.14 -7.55
C THR A 9 -4.52 21.55 -6.22
N TYR A 10 -4.27 22.20 -5.07
CA TYR A 10 -4.71 21.67 -3.77
C TYR A 10 -6.24 21.79 -3.53
N TYR A 11 -6.97 22.60 -4.31
CA TYR A 11 -8.42 22.70 -4.22
C TYR A 11 -9.10 21.58 -5.02
N ALA A 12 -10.00 20.82 -4.39
CA ALA A 12 -10.78 19.74 -5.03
C ALA A 12 -11.95 20.30 -5.86
N ARG A 13 -11.62 20.93 -6.99
CA ARG A 13 -12.55 21.38 -8.04
C ARG A 13 -12.40 20.51 -9.30
N ASN A 14 -13.32 20.64 -10.25
CA ASN A 14 -13.13 20.07 -11.58
C ASN A 14 -12.02 20.85 -12.30
N GLN A 15 -10.86 20.22 -12.52
CA GLN A 15 -9.68 20.84 -13.11
C GLN A 15 -8.72 19.79 -13.69
N THR A 16 -7.92 20.18 -14.67
CA THR A 16 -6.80 19.38 -15.17
C THR A 16 -5.67 19.35 -14.12
N LEU A 17 -5.21 18.15 -13.75
CA LEU A 17 -4.12 17.95 -12.78
C LEU A 17 -2.88 17.42 -13.50
N HIS A 18 -1.88 18.28 -13.65
CA HIS A 18 -0.59 17.88 -14.22
C HIS A 18 0.26 17.16 -13.16
N CYS A 19 0.19 15.83 -13.14
CA CYS A 19 0.99 15.00 -12.23
C CYS A 19 1.57 13.78 -12.97
N GLY A 20 2.86 13.51 -12.76
CA GLY A 20 3.57 12.48 -13.52
C GLY A 20 3.88 12.88 -14.94
N PHE A 21 3.63 11.97 -15.87
CA PHE A 21 4.00 12.13 -17.27
C PHE A 21 3.00 12.94 -18.06
N VAL A 22 3.54 13.56 -19.10
CA VAL A 22 2.83 14.25 -20.14
C VAL A 22 3.41 13.72 -21.44
N GLN A 23 2.55 13.21 -22.34
CA GLN A 23 2.92 13.14 -23.74
C GLN A 23 3.02 14.58 -24.23
N GLY A 24 4.19 14.97 -24.74
CA GLY A 24 4.36 16.29 -25.34
C GLY A 24 3.52 16.42 -26.61
N PRO A 25 3.28 17.65 -27.09
CA PRO A 25 3.06 17.88 -28.52
C PRO A 25 4.22 17.26 -29.33
N GLU A 26 4.03 17.01 -30.62
CA GLU A 26 4.96 16.23 -31.46
C GLU A 26 6.40 16.78 -31.44
N ASP A 27 6.58 18.09 -31.28
CA ASP A 27 7.89 18.76 -31.20
C ASP A 27 8.59 18.68 -29.82
N TYR A 28 7.92 18.19 -28.77
CA TYR A 28 8.45 18.19 -27.39
C TYR A 28 8.85 16.79 -26.91
N PRO A 29 10.00 16.64 -26.22
CA PRO A 29 10.44 15.36 -25.71
C PRO A 29 9.49 14.82 -24.63
N ASN A 30 8.75 13.78 -24.99
CA ASN A 30 7.93 12.95 -24.10
C ASN A 30 8.68 12.59 -22.81
N THR A 31 8.01 12.70 -21.66
CA THR A 31 8.65 12.64 -20.33
C THR A 31 9.12 11.26 -19.85
N GLY A 32 9.28 10.27 -20.75
CA GLY A 32 9.71 8.91 -20.43
C GLY A 32 8.59 8.00 -19.89
N PHE A 33 8.99 6.82 -19.39
CA PHE A 33 8.11 5.75 -18.88
C PHE A 33 7.15 5.22 -19.97
N TYR A 34 7.71 4.78 -21.09
CA TYR A 34 6.91 4.13 -22.13
C TYR A 34 6.62 2.68 -21.71
N LEU A 35 5.43 2.22 -22.07
CA LEU A 35 4.94 0.86 -21.85
C LEU A 35 4.45 0.33 -23.20
N ASP A 36 4.55 -0.98 -23.41
CA ASP A 36 3.95 -1.63 -24.58
C ASP A 36 2.42 -1.41 -24.65
N GLU A 37 1.86 -1.43 -25.86
CA GLU A 37 0.42 -1.26 -26.06
C GLU A 37 -0.40 -2.46 -25.54
N ASN A 38 0.13 -3.69 -25.63
CA ASN A 38 -0.55 -4.85 -25.06
C ASN A 38 -0.54 -4.80 -23.52
N ASP A 39 0.54 -4.29 -22.91
CA ASP A 39 0.57 -4.00 -21.48
C ASP A 39 -0.45 -2.92 -21.08
N LYS A 40 -0.55 -1.81 -21.83
CA LYS A 40 -1.59 -0.78 -21.59
C LYS A 40 -3.00 -1.37 -21.69
N ILE A 41 -3.28 -2.19 -22.70
CA ILE A 41 -4.58 -2.86 -22.89
C ILE A 41 -4.88 -3.81 -21.71
N TYR A 42 -3.91 -4.63 -21.31
CA TYR A 42 -4.04 -5.51 -20.14
C TYR A 42 -4.32 -4.70 -18.87
N MET A 43 -3.53 -3.66 -18.61
CA MET A 43 -3.65 -2.79 -17.43
C MET A 43 -4.98 -2.01 -17.39
N ALA A 44 -5.53 -1.62 -18.53
CA ALA A 44 -6.85 -0.97 -18.64
C ALA A 44 -8.02 -1.92 -18.28
N SER A 45 -7.87 -3.22 -18.52
CA SER A 45 -8.88 -4.23 -18.19
C SER A 45 -9.04 -4.51 -16.68
N CYS A 46 -8.01 -4.17 -15.89
CA CYS A 46 -7.91 -4.52 -14.48
C CYS A 46 -8.91 -3.76 -13.59
N ARG A 47 -9.72 -4.49 -12.82
CA ARG A 47 -10.66 -3.93 -11.80
C ARG A 47 -10.09 -3.90 -10.38
N VAL A 48 -9.16 -4.80 -10.07
CA VAL A 48 -8.36 -4.81 -8.85
C VAL A 48 -6.94 -5.15 -9.27
N VAL A 49 -5.95 -4.43 -8.76
CA VAL A 49 -4.55 -4.61 -9.13
C VAL A 49 -3.64 -4.63 -7.91
N VAL A 50 -2.81 -5.66 -7.83
CA VAL A 50 -1.61 -5.68 -7.00
C VAL A 50 -0.48 -5.17 -7.86
N SER A 51 0.15 -4.05 -7.51
CA SER A 51 1.26 -3.53 -8.31
C SER A 51 2.48 -3.10 -7.51
N SER A 52 3.63 -3.62 -7.94
CA SER A 52 4.97 -3.35 -7.40
C SER A 52 5.91 -2.99 -8.55
N CYS A 53 7.10 -2.50 -8.23
CA CYS A 53 8.14 -2.20 -9.21
C CYS A 53 9.52 -2.54 -8.66
N ILE A 54 10.44 -2.91 -9.55
CA ILE A 54 11.87 -3.03 -9.28
C ILE A 54 12.59 -2.37 -10.47
N PHE A 55 13.39 -1.35 -10.20
CA PHE A 55 14.14 -0.61 -11.21
C PHE A 55 15.61 -0.55 -10.80
N GLY A 56 16.54 -0.63 -11.75
CA GLY A 56 17.98 -0.66 -11.48
C GLY A 56 18.43 -1.83 -10.61
N SER A 57 17.79 -2.99 -10.73
CA SER A 57 18.08 -4.24 -9.98
C SER A 57 18.12 -4.07 -8.44
N SER A 58 17.27 -3.17 -7.91
CA SER A 58 17.35 -2.69 -6.52
C SER A 58 16.67 -3.54 -5.43
N ASP A 59 15.96 -4.61 -5.80
CA ASP A 59 15.37 -5.64 -4.90
C ASP A 59 15.21 -6.95 -5.70
N TYR A 60 14.93 -8.06 -5.03
CA TYR A 60 14.68 -9.36 -5.68
C TYR A 60 13.20 -9.52 -6.07
N LEU A 61 12.95 -10.23 -7.18
CA LEU A 61 11.60 -10.52 -7.66
C LEU A 61 10.86 -11.52 -6.75
N ARG A 62 10.24 -11.01 -5.68
CA ARG A 62 9.40 -11.81 -4.79
C ARG A 62 8.11 -12.23 -5.50
N ARG A 63 7.88 -13.54 -5.64
CA ARG A 63 6.64 -14.12 -6.18
C ARG A 63 5.59 -14.18 -5.04
N PRO A 64 4.36 -13.66 -5.22
CA PRO A 64 3.27 -13.91 -4.28
C PRO A 64 3.05 -15.41 -4.18
N ALA A 65 3.22 -15.98 -2.99
CA ALA A 65 3.09 -17.41 -2.81
C ALA A 65 1.68 -17.85 -3.28
N LYS A 66 1.61 -18.80 -4.23
CA LYS A 66 0.33 -19.21 -4.83
C LYS A 66 -0.61 -19.87 -3.80
N SER A 67 -0.04 -20.35 -2.70
CA SER A 67 -0.66 -20.75 -1.43
C SER A 67 -0.97 -19.55 -0.50
N LYS A 68 -1.19 -18.35 -1.05
CA LYS A 68 -1.77 -17.19 -0.35
C LYS A 68 -3.01 -16.57 -0.99
N ILE A 69 -3.38 -17.05 -2.17
CA ILE A 69 -4.37 -16.38 -3.03
C ILE A 69 -5.37 -17.44 -3.47
N GLY A 70 -6.63 -17.30 -3.07
CA GLY A 70 -7.68 -18.24 -3.43
C GLY A 70 -8.06 -18.17 -4.91
N PRO A 71 -8.91 -19.09 -5.38
CA PRO A 71 -9.30 -19.17 -6.78
C PRO A 71 -9.95 -17.87 -7.29
N TYR A 72 -10.69 -17.16 -6.43
CA TYR A 72 -11.38 -15.93 -6.81
C TYR A 72 -10.39 -14.80 -7.11
N SER A 73 -9.45 -14.46 -6.21
CA SER A 73 -8.45 -13.41 -6.53
C SER A 73 -7.52 -13.81 -7.68
N LYS A 74 -7.17 -15.09 -7.84
CA LYS A 74 -6.42 -15.55 -9.02
C LYS A 74 -7.12 -15.25 -10.36
N LYS A 75 -8.46 -15.19 -10.38
CA LYS A 75 -9.27 -14.88 -11.57
C LYS A 75 -9.61 -13.39 -11.73
N ASN A 76 -9.66 -12.62 -10.64
CA ASN A 76 -10.26 -11.28 -10.63
C ASN A 76 -9.31 -10.14 -10.20
N VAL A 77 -8.06 -10.46 -9.83
CA VAL A 77 -7.03 -9.48 -9.47
C VAL A 77 -5.88 -9.58 -10.45
N CYS A 78 -5.55 -8.48 -11.11
CA CYS A 78 -4.31 -8.36 -11.86
C CYS A 78 -3.12 -8.29 -10.89
N PHE A 79 -2.04 -8.97 -11.21
CA PHE A 79 -0.77 -8.86 -10.50
C PHE A 79 0.24 -8.29 -11.49
N VAL A 80 0.71 -7.07 -11.27
CA VAL A 80 1.63 -6.38 -12.20
C VAL A 80 2.95 -6.03 -11.52
N MET A 81 4.06 -6.43 -12.13
CA MET A 81 5.40 -6.02 -11.75
C MET A 81 5.99 -5.14 -12.85
N PHE A 82 6.26 -3.87 -12.53
CA PHE A 82 6.99 -2.97 -13.41
C PHE A 82 8.49 -3.21 -13.26
N LEU A 83 9.18 -3.58 -14.34
CA LEU A 83 10.63 -3.73 -14.40
C LEU A 83 11.22 -2.75 -15.43
N ASP A 84 12.49 -2.40 -15.29
CA ASP A 84 13.27 -1.83 -16.39
C ASP A 84 14.07 -2.93 -17.11
N GLU A 85 14.55 -2.63 -18.32
CA GLU A 85 15.35 -3.54 -19.16
C GLU A 85 16.53 -4.15 -18.39
N LEU A 86 17.21 -3.34 -17.56
CA LEU A 86 18.31 -3.79 -16.70
C LEU A 86 17.85 -4.82 -15.67
N THR A 87 16.78 -4.54 -14.91
CA THR A 87 16.28 -5.50 -13.91
C THR A 87 15.83 -6.80 -14.58
N LEU A 88 15.14 -6.71 -15.73
CA LEU A 88 14.71 -7.87 -16.50
C LEU A 88 15.90 -8.74 -16.92
N GLY A 89 16.97 -8.14 -17.46
CA GLY A 89 18.20 -8.83 -17.84
C GLY A 89 19.00 -9.41 -16.67
N THR A 90 18.76 -8.95 -15.43
CA THR A 90 19.36 -9.54 -14.22
C THR A 90 18.52 -10.62 -13.55
N LEU A 91 17.36 -10.99 -14.10
CA LEU A 91 16.64 -12.19 -13.66
C LEU A 91 17.42 -13.44 -14.08
N SER A 92 17.56 -14.42 -13.20
CA SER A 92 18.29 -15.65 -13.49
C SER A 92 17.65 -16.45 -14.62
N GLU A 93 18.47 -17.25 -15.32
CA GLU A 93 17.99 -18.18 -16.35
C GLU A 93 16.89 -19.10 -15.78
N GLY A 94 15.83 -19.33 -16.57
CA GLY A 94 14.62 -20.03 -16.12
C GLY A 94 13.72 -19.25 -15.13
N THR A 95 14.07 -18.01 -14.76
CA THR A 95 13.25 -17.12 -13.91
C THR A 95 12.61 -15.96 -14.67
N GLY A 96 12.97 -15.74 -15.93
CA GLY A 96 12.34 -14.77 -16.83
C GLY A 96 10.85 -15.06 -17.13
N PRO A 97 10.17 -14.16 -17.88
CA PRO A 97 8.77 -14.32 -18.24
C PRO A 97 8.52 -15.54 -19.13
N ASP A 98 7.36 -16.16 -18.99
CA ASP A 98 6.84 -17.14 -19.96
C ASP A 98 6.40 -16.48 -21.29
N GLU A 99 6.00 -17.29 -22.28
CA GLU A 99 5.50 -16.83 -23.59
C GLU A 99 4.32 -15.85 -23.49
N THR A 100 3.58 -15.86 -22.37
CA THR A 100 2.47 -14.93 -22.11
C THR A 100 2.90 -13.69 -21.31
N GLY A 101 4.19 -13.54 -21.03
CA GLY A 101 4.80 -12.43 -20.28
C GLY A 101 4.60 -12.50 -18.77
N PHE A 102 4.33 -13.68 -18.20
CA PHE A 102 4.11 -13.85 -16.76
C PHE A 102 5.30 -14.48 -16.04
N ILE A 103 5.53 -14.07 -14.79
CA ILE A 103 6.39 -14.78 -13.83
C ILE A 103 5.52 -15.25 -12.66
N GLY A 104 4.96 -16.45 -12.82
CA GLY A 104 4.20 -17.18 -11.81
C GLY A 104 2.78 -16.64 -11.58
N LEU A 105 2.65 -15.38 -11.17
CA LEU A 105 1.39 -14.63 -11.13
C LEU A 105 1.57 -13.20 -11.67
N TRP A 106 2.75 -12.60 -11.55
CA TRP A 106 3.02 -11.27 -12.08
C TRP A 106 2.97 -11.29 -13.60
N ARG A 107 2.09 -10.49 -14.23
CA ARG A 107 2.38 -9.94 -15.56
C ARG A 107 3.58 -9.03 -15.39
N ILE A 108 4.62 -9.26 -16.19
CA ILE A 108 5.78 -8.39 -16.24
C ILE A 108 5.48 -7.30 -17.25
N VAL A 109 5.64 -6.05 -16.80
CA VAL A 109 5.48 -4.85 -17.61
C VAL A 109 6.84 -4.19 -17.68
N VAL A 110 7.43 -4.12 -18.87
CA VAL A 110 8.73 -3.47 -19.07
C VAL A 110 8.51 -1.97 -19.26
N VAL A 111 9.33 -1.18 -18.60
CA VAL A 111 9.27 0.29 -18.63
C VAL A 111 10.49 0.82 -19.37
N GLU A 112 10.29 1.22 -20.63
CA GLU A 112 11.36 1.82 -21.43
C GLU A 112 11.61 3.27 -21.00
N LYS A 113 12.88 3.68 -21.11
CA LYS A 113 13.37 5.06 -20.93
C LYS A 113 12.83 5.70 -19.64
N LEU A 114 13.32 5.22 -18.50
CA LEU A 114 12.90 5.69 -17.19
C LEU A 114 13.01 7.23 -17.04
N PRO A 115 12.01 7.88 -16.43
CA PRO A 115 11.87 9.34 -16.38
C PRO A 115 12.87 10.05 -15.44
N TYR A 116 13.58 9.28 -14.60
CA TYR A 116 14.49 9.81 -13.58
C TYR A 116 15.74 8.94 -13.47
N LYS A 117 16.90 9.58 -13.32
CA LYS A 117 18.16 8.89 -12.96
C LYS A 117 18.13 8.28 -11.55
N ASP A 118 17.31 8.84 -10.66
CA ASP A 118 17.03 8.26 -9.33
C ASP A 118 15.96 7.16 -9.45
N MET A 119 16.39 5.90 -9.32
CA MET A 119 15.51 4.72 -9.36
C MET A 119 14.46 4.72 -8.24
N ARG A 120 14.77 5.30 -7.06
CA ARG A 120 13.78 5.49 -5.98
C ARG A 120 12.70 6.48 -6.39
N ARG A 121 13.05 7.50 -7.19
CA ARG A 121 12.10 8.47 -7.77
C ARG A 121 11.29 7.85 -8.91
N ALA A 122 11.91 7.04 -9.78
CA ALA A 122 11.20 6.24 -10.79
C ALA A 122 10.14 5.33 -10.15
N GLY A 123 10.48 4.63 -9.06
CA GLY A 123 9.52 3.80 -8.31
C GLY A 123 8.32 4.55 -7.71
N LYS A 124 8.35 5.89 -7.62
CA LYS A 124 7.19 6.69 -7.15
C LYS A 124 6.07 6.76 -8.17
N VAL A 125 6.37 6.52 -9.44
CA VAL A 125 5.42 6.52 -10.54
C VAL A 125 4.40 5.40 -10.37
N PRO A 126 4.75 4.10 -10.45
CA PRO A 126 3.77 3.02 -10.24
C PRO A 126 3.26 2.98 -8.80
N LYS A 127 3.97 3.58 -7.82
CA LYS A 127 3.47 3.75 -6.46
C LYS A 127 2.25 4.70 -6.39
N PHE A 128 2.37 5.93 -6.89
CA PHE A 128 1.36 6.97 -6.71
C PHE A 128 0.42 7.12 -7.90
N LEU A 129 0.91 6.96 -9.13
CA LEU A 129 0.17 7.28 -10.36
C LEU A 129 -0.62 6.10 -10.92
N ALA A 130 -0.86 5.08 -10.11
CA ALA A 130 -1.63 3.90 -10.50
C ALA A 130 -3.06 4.20 -11.00
N HIS A 131 -3.63 5.39 -10.73
CA HIS A 131 -4.93 5.80 -11.29
C HIS A 131 -4.83 6.31 -12.74
N ARG A 132 -3.62 6.70 -13.19
CA ARG A 132 -3.33 6.98 -14.60
C ARG A 132 -2.90 5.71 -15.34
N LEU A 133 -2.22 4.79 -14.66
CA LEU A 133 -1.76 3.50 -15.21
C LEU A 133 -2.87 2.43 -15.26
N PHE A 134 -3.82 2.47 -14.34
CA PHE A 134 -4.92 1.51 -14.21
C PHE A 134 -6.24 2.26 -14.02
N PRO A 135 -6.86 2.79 -15.09
CA PRO A 135 -8.03 3.66 -14.99
C PRO A 135 -9.22 3.01 -14.26
N SER A 136 -9.34 1.69 -14.34
CA SER A 136 -10.48 0.91 -13.81
C SER A 136 -10.23 0.24 -12.45
N ALA A 137 -9.04 0.37 -11.85
CA ALA A 137 -8.59 -0.55 -10.78
C ALA A 137 -8.66 -0.01 -9.33
N ILE A 138 -8.59 -0.93 -8.36
CA ILE A 138 -8.25 -0.67 -6.94
C ILE A 138 -6.81 -1.16 -6.70
N LYS A 139 -5.90 -0.32 -6.18
CA LYS A 139 -4.46 -0.67 -6.02
C LYS A 139 -4.12 -1.27 -4.64
N LEU A 140 -3.23 -2.28 -4.66
CA LEU A 140 -2.76 -3.06 -3.52
C LEU A 140 -1.25 -3.40 -3.57
N ARG A 141 -0.70 -3.80 -2.42
CA ARG A 141 0.51 -4.63 -2.24
C ARG A 141 0.21 -5.67 -1.15
N LEU A 142 0.91 -6.82 -1.11
CA LEU A 142 0.44 -8.01 -0.37
C LEU A 142 1.46 -8.70 0.53
N ASN A 143 0.99 -9.00 1.74
CA ASN A 143 1.42 -10.15 2.56
C ASN A 143 0.19 -11.03 2.96
N ALA A 144 -0.95 -10.88 2.28
CA ALA A 144 -2.17 -11.69 2.44
C ALA A 144 -3.03 -11.59 1.15
N ASP A 145 -4.30 -12.02 1.18
CA ASP A 145 -5.20 -12.01 0.02
C ASP A 145 -5.61 -10.56 -0.35
N PRO A 146 -5.50 -10.14 -1.63
CA PRO A 146 -5.94 -8.84 -2.11
C PRO A 146 -7.27 -8.32 -1.55
N MET A 147 -8.27 -9.19 -1.43
CA MET A 147 -9.65 -8.77 -1.24
C MET A 147 -10.14 -8.85 0.20
N LEU A 148 -9.49 -9.66 1.05
CA LEU A 148 -9.57 -9.40 2.49
C LEU A 148 -8.85 -8.09 2.82
N ILE A 149 -7.74 -7.78 2.14
CA ILE A 149 -7.03 -6.50 2.31
C ILE A 149 -7.92 -5.31 1.87
N VAL A 150 -8.62 -5.36 0.74
CA VAL A 150 -9.60 -4.33 0.33
C VAL A 150 -10.74 -4.22 1.35
N GLU A 151 -11.37 -5.33 1.71
CA GLU A 151 -12.52 -5.36 2.61
C GLU A 151 -12.17 -4.83 4.00
N TYR A 152 -11.05 -5.28 4.57
CA TYR A 152 -10.57 -4.85 5.88
C TYR A 152 -10.15 -3.37 5.87
N PHE A 153 -9.20 -2.98 5.02
CA PHE A 153 -8.58 -1.66 5.12
C PHE A 153 -9.40 -0.52 4.51
N LEU A 154 -10.27 -0.81 3.53
CA LEU A 154 -11.18 0.19 2.94
C LEU A 154 -12.62 0.03 3.43
N TRP A 155 -13.26 -1.12 3.18
CA TRP A 155 -14.72 -1.23 3.34
C TRP A 155 -15.18 -1.18 4.81
N ARG A 156 -14.58 -1.97 5.72
CA ARG A 156 -14.89 -1.91 7.17
C ARG A 156 -14.62 -0.53 7.76
N ASN A 157 -13.52 0.08 7.35
CA ASN A 157 -13.06 1.39 7.83
C ASN A 157 -13.74 2.58 7.12
N LYS A 158 -14.62 2.34 6.14
CA LYS A 158 -15.25 3.36 5.28
C LYS A 158 -14.23 4.33 4.66
N ALA A 159 -13.04 3.82 4.34
CA ALA A 159 -11.91 4.56 3.84
C ALA A 159 -11.75 4.39 2.32
N GLU A 160 -11.23 5.42 1.65
CA GLU A 160 -10.89 5.37 0.22
C GLU A 160 -9.38 5.15 -0.01
N TYR A 161 -8.57 5.41 1.03
CA TYR A 161 -7.12 5.24 1.04
C TYR A 161 -6.70 4.64 2.37
N ALA A 162 -5.80 3.66 2.35
CA ALA A 162 -5.17 3.11 3.54
C ALA A 162 -3.67 2.89 3.36
N ILE A 163 -2.90 3.14 4.41
CA ILE A 163 -1.43 3.08 4.40
C ILE A 163 -0.88 2.68 5.78
N SER A 164 0.16 1.85 5.77
CA SER A 164 0.87 1.47 7.01
C SER A 164 1.51 2.68 7.67
N MET A 165 1.43 2.78 9.00
CA MET A 165 2.19 3.73 9.80
C MET A 165 3.63 3.24 10.01
N HIS A 166 4.57 4.17 10.17
CA HIS A 166 5.90 3.82 10.66
C HIS A 166 5.80 3.30 12.10
N TYR A 167 6.57 2.26 12.40
CA TYR A 167 6.58 1.59 13.69
C TYR A 167 7.13 2.50 14.81
N ASP A 168 8.30 3.12 14.60
CA ASP A 168 8.91 4.05 15.58
C ASP A 168 8.46 5.52 15.51
N ARG A 169 8.25 6.09 14.30
CA ARG A 169 8.29 7.56 14.08
C ARG A 169 6.91 8.17 13.87
N THR A 170 6.61 9.17 14.69
CA THR A 170 5.26 9.75 14.86
C THR A 170 5.09 11.12 14.21
N CYS A 171 6.18 11.81 13.86
CA CYS A 171 6.10 13.13 13.23
C CYS A 171 7.18 13.39 12.16
N VAL A 172 6.92 14.36 11.27
CA VAL A 172 7.85 14.71 10.17
C VAL A 172 9.21 15.19 10.68
N SER A 173 9.27 15.89 11.82
CA SER A 173 10.55 16.34 12.39
C SER A 173 11.45 15.18 12.83
N GLU A 174 10.90 14.05 13.30
CA GLU A 174 11.69 12.84 13.57
C GLU A 174 12.21 12.21 12.28
N GLU A 175 11.37 12.14 11.24
CA GLU A 175 11.75 11.62 9.93
C GLU A 175 12.82 12.49 9.26
N VAL A 176 12.76 13.83 9.38
CA VAL A 176 13.81 14.77 8.96
C VAL A 176 15.14 14.43 9.63
N LEU A 177 15.16 14.41 10.97
CA LEU A 177 16.37 14.12 11.74
C LEU A 177 16.94 12.73 11.43
N GLN A 178 16.07 11.72 11.26
CA GLN A 178 16.49 10.35 10.98
C GLN A 178 16.97 10.15 9.53
N ASN A 179 16.45 10.89 8.55
CA ASN A 179 17.00 10.88 7.19
C ASN A 179 18.37 11.52 7.12
N LYS A 180 18.59 12.62 7.85
CA LYS A 180 19.90 13.28 7.98
C LYS A 180 20.90 12.38 8.72
N ARG A 181 20.52 11.84 9.89
CA ARG A 181 21.36 10.91 10.68
C ARG A 181 21.78 9.66 9.91
N LEU A 182 20.91 9.14 9.05
CA LEU A 182 21.19 7.95 8.22
C LEU A 182 21.67 8.31 6.79
N ASN A 183 22.01 9.57 6.51
CA ASN A 183 22.47 10.07 5.20
C ASN A 183 21.63 9.61 3.99
N LYS A 184 20.30 9.51 4.17
CA LYS A 184 19.38 8.94 3.17
C LYS A 184 19.03 9.88 2.00
N TYR A 185 19.44 11.15 2.09
CA TYR A 185 19.35 12.15 1.04
C TYR A 185 20.29 13.31 1.37
N ASN A 186 20.49 14.25 0.44
CA ASN A 186 21.19 15.51 0.70
C ASN A 186 20.52 16.28 1.86
N HIS A 187 21.31 16.73 2.84
CA HIS A 187 20.81 17.37 4.07
C HIS A 187 20.17 18.73 3.80
N THR A 188 20.80 19.57 2.97
CA THR A 188 20.27 20.89 2.59
C THR A 188 18.90 20.78 1.92
N ALA A 189 18.75 19.83 0.99
CA ALA A 189 17.47 19.60 0.30
C ALA A 189 16.37 19.02 1.22
N ILE A 190 16.73 18.33 2.32
CA ILE A 190 15.78 17.94 3.38
C ILE A 190 15.35 19.18 4.17
N ASP A 191 16.31 20.04 4.55
CA ASP A 191 16.05 21.24 5.34
C ASP A 191 15.21 22.26 4.54
N GLU A 192 15.55 22.52 3.27
CA GLU A 192 14.75 23.33 2.34
C GLU A 192 13.31 22.83 2.20
N GLN A 193 13.10 21.52 2.03
CA GLN A 193 11.77 20.91 1.97
C GLN A 193 11.01 21.14 3.28
N PHE A 194 11.67 20.94 4.42
CA PHE A 194 11.02 21.05 5.73
C PHE A 194 10.69 22.51 6.08
N TYR A 195 11.60 23.45 5.88
CA TYR A 195 11.35 24.88 6.09
C TYR A 195 10.23 25.40 5.17
N PHE A 196 10.20 24.97 3.90
CA PHE A 196 9.10 25.31 2.99
C PHE A 196 7.75 24.77 3.48
N TYR A 197 7.70 23.55 4.04
CA TYR A 197 6.48 23.03 4.65
C TYR A 197 6.09 23.78 5.92
N GLN A 198 7.06 24.17 6.76
CA GLN A 198 6.81 24.94 7.98
C GLN A 198 6.26 26.35 7.69
N SER A 199 6.82 27.06 6.69
CA SER A 199 6.32 28.39 6.29
C SER A 199 4.92 28.31 5.66
N ASP A 200 4.60 27.21 4.97
CA ASP A 200 3.25 26.86 4.52
C ASP A 200 2.39 26.17 5.62
N GLY A 201 2.75 26.37 6.89
CA GLY A 201 1.93 26.02 8.05
C GLY A 201 1.96 24.55 8.47
N LEU A 202 3.01 23.78 8.17
CA LEU A 202 3.26 22.49 8.82
C LEU A 202 3.65 22.73 10.29
N VAL A 203 2.65 22.75 11.16
CA VAL A 203 2.87 22.83 12.62
C VAL A 203 3.55 21.56 13.12
N LYS A 204 4.46 21.71 14.10
CA LYS A 204 4.99 20.58 14.86
C LYS A 204 3.84 19.95 15.64
N PHE A 205 3.76 18.62 15.64
CA PHE A 205 2.77 17.90 16.43
C PHE A 205 2.91 18.23 17.93
N ASN A 206 1.79 18.48 18.59
CA ASN A 206 1.69 18.71 20.03
C ASN A 206 0.74 17.67 20.60
N GLU A 207 1.22 16.87 21.54
CA GLU A 207 0.55 15.68 22.11
C GLU A 207 -0.80 16.00 22.78
N SER A 208 -1.04 17.28 23.12
CA SER A 208 -2.29 17.76 23.72
C SER A 208 -3.41 18.09 22.71
N GLY A 209 -3.14 18.03 21.40
CA GLY A 209 -4.10 18.40 20.34
C GLY A 209 -5.16 17.33 20.06
N LYS A 210 -6.38 17.50 20.59
CA LYS A 210 -7.53 16.63 20.31
C LYS A 210 -8.02 16.75 18.86
N GLU A 211 -8.01 15.62 18.14
CA GLU A 211 -8.83 15.25 16.96
C GLU A 211 -8.86 16.20 15.71
N PRO A 212 -8.97 15.65 14.49
CA PRO A 212 -8.85 14.24 14.15
C PRO A 212 -7.39 13.78 14.16
N VAL A 213 -7.14 12.62 14.76
CA VAL A 213 -5.81 12.01 14.95
C VAL A 213 -5.03 11.89 13.62
N LEU A 214 -3.70 11.75 13.74
CA LEU A 214 -2.65 11.72 12.72
C LEU A 214 -2.04 13.11 12.45
N PRO A 215 -0.69 13.18 12.45
CA PRO A 215 0.01 12.66 11.29
C PRO A 215 1.26 11.82 11.61
N ASN A 216 1.04 10.57 12.03
CA ASN A 216 2.11 9.56 12.00
C ASN A 216 2.73 9.49 10.60
N VAL A 217 4.06 9.36 10.54
CA VAL A 217 4.77 9.21 9.28
C VAL A 217 4.40 7.84 8.69
N PRO A 218 4.08 7.73 7.38
CA PRO A 218 3.74 6.44 6.81
C PRO A 218 4.99 5.55 6.72
N GLU A 219 4.82 4.26 6.98
CA GLU A 219 5.73 3.29 6.40
C GLU A 219 5.31 3.11 4.93
N GLY A 220 6.20 3.52 4.03
CA GLY A 220 5.89 3.62 2.61
C GLY A 220 5.82 2.28 1.88
N SER A 221 5.83 1.16 2.60
CA SER A 221 5.88 -0.20 2.07
C SER A 221 4.53 -0.68 1.55
N PHE A 222 3.42 -0.41 2.24
CA PHE A 222 2.09 -0.97 1.94
C PHE A 222 1.04 0.13 1.75
N ILE A 223 0.35 0.12 0.61
CA ILE A 223 -0.74 1.04 0.25
C ILE A 223 -1.89 0.24 -0.35
N VAL A 224 -3.10 0.60 0.08
CA VAL A 224 -4.38 0.10 -0.40
C VAL A 224 -5.23 1.30 -0.76
N ARG A 225 -5.84 1.36 -1.95
CA ARG A 225 -6.72 2.49 -2.29
C ARG A 225 -7.75 2.18 -3.37
N ALA A 226 -8.91 2.80 -3.25
CA ALA A 226 -9.86 2.97 -4.36
C ALA A 226 -9.44 4.15 -5.25
N HIS A 227 -9.89 4.16 -6.50
CA HIS A 227 -9.72 5.30 -7.42
C HIS A 227 -10.94 6.24 -7.37
N THR A 228 -11.11 6.90 -6.22
CA THR A 228 -12.06 8.00 -6.00
C THR A 228 -11.43 9.35 -6.41
N PRO A 229 -12.22 10.42 -6.59
CA PRO A 229 -11.69 11.75 -6.90
C PRO A 229 -10.68 12.26 -5.85
N MET A 230 -10.94 12.10 -4.55
CA MET A 230 -10.05 12.58 -3.48
C MET A 230 -8.79 11.70 -3.35
N SER A 231 -8.89 10.37 -3.48
CA SER A 231 -7.73 9.46 -3.54
C SER A 231 -6.81 9.77 -4.72
N ASN A 232 -7.39 10.05 -5.90
CA ASN A 232 -6.64 10.35 -7.11
C ASN A 232 -5.96 11.73 -7.00
N LEU A 233 -6.69 12.76 -6.54
CA LEU A 233 -6.15 14.09 -6.24
C LEU A 233 -4.99 14.02 -5.23
N PHE A 234 -5.21 13.38 -4.07
CA PHE A 234 -4.16 13.19 -3.06
C PHE A 234 -2.92 12.51 -3.63
N SER A 235 -3.12 11.48 -4.47
CA SER A 235 -2.02 10.75 -5.11
C SER A 235 -1.25 11.60 -6.12
N CYS A 236 -1.92 12.47 -6.88
CA CYS A 236 -1.27 13.44 -7.76
C CYS A 236 -0.46 14.47 -6.98
N LEU A 237 -1.06 15.04 -5.93
CA LEU A 237 -0.39 16.03 -5.06
C LEU A 237 0.85 15.43 -4.39
N TRP A 238 0.73 14.24 -3.79
CA TRP A 238 1.84 13.58 -3.12
C TRP A 238 2.96 13.21 -4.11
N PHE A 239 2.62 12.79 -5.33
CA PHE A 239 3.61 12.62 -6.40
C PHE A 239 4.31 13.94 -6.72
N ASN A 240 3.56 15.03 -6.90
CA ASN A 240 4.11 16.33 -7.25
C ASN A 240 5.03 16.90 -6.16
N GLU A 241 4.71 16.69 -4.88
CA GLU A 241 5.61 17.03 -3.76
C GLU A 241 6.93 16.24 -3.80
N VAL A 242 6.86 14.92 -4.02
CA VAL A 242 8.04 14.05 -4.11
C VAL A 242 8.88 14.31 -5.36
N ASN A 243 8.25 14.79 -6.44
CA ASN A 243 8.92 15.24 -7.65
C ASN A 243 9.56 16.63 -7.47
N ARG A 244 8.91 17.55 -6.75
CA ARG A 244 9.43 18.91 -6.53
C ARG A 244 10.61 18.95 -5.56
N PHE A 245 10.56 18.13 -4.51
CA PHE A 245 11.56 18.12 -3.45
C PHE A 245 12.35 16.80 -3.47
N THR A 246 12.44 16.08 -2.34
CA THR A 246 13.24 14.86 -2.19
C THR A 246 12.46 13.59 -2.56
N SER A 247 13.15 12.52 -2.99
CA SER A 247 12.52 11.19 -3.21
C SER A 247 12.19 10.44 -1.91
N ARG A 248 12.24 11.14 -0.76
CA ARG A 248 11.88 10.68 0.59
C ARG A 248 10.40 10.98 0.86
N ASP A 249 9.56 10.17 0.24
CA ASP A 249 8.09 10.20 0.30
C ASP A 249 7.46 10.24 1.71
N GLN A 250 8.21 9.83 2.74
CA GLN A 250 7.83 9.89 4.14
C GLN A 250 7.79 11.34 4.68
N LEU A 251 8.58 12.27 4.11
CA LEU A 251 8.61 13.69 4.48
C LEU A 251 7.40 14.48 3.96
N SER A 252 6.91 14.15 2.76
CA SER A 252 5.86 14.91 2.08
C SER A 252 4.44 14.43 2.38
N PHE A 253 4.23 13.17 2.78
CA PHE A 253 2.90 12.59 2.98
C PHE A 253 2.04 13.40 3.95
N THR A 254 2.55 13.59 5.18
CA THR A 254 1.88 14.31 6.26
C THR A 254 1.48 15.72 5.85
N TYR A 255 2.43 16.44 5.27
CA TYR A 255 2.20 17.80 4.78
C TYR A 255 1.11 17.83 3.69
N THR A 256 1.20 16.92 2.70
CA THR A 256 0.23 16.83 1.59
C THR A 256 -1.18 16.56 2.13
N TYR A 257 -1.31 15.62 3.08
CA TYR A 257 -2.57 15.22 3.70
C TYR A 257 -3.21 16.36 4.49
N LEU A 258 -2.43 17.00 5.38
CA LEU A 258 -2.90 18.13 6.16
C LEU A 258 -3.29 19.31 5.26
N LYS A 259 -2.47 19.66 4.26
CA LYS A 259 -2.81 20.75 3.33
C LYS A 259 -4.07 20.43 2.54
N LEU A 260 -4.17 19.26 1.92
CA LEU A 260 -5.38 18.85 1.18
C LEU A 260 -6.64 18.98 2.05
N ARG A 261 -6.58 18.57 3.33
CA ARG A 261 -7.72 18.69 4.24
C ARG A 261 -8.04 20.14 4.64
N ARG A 262 -7.03 21.00 4.88
CA ARG A 262 -7.25 22.44 5.16
C ARG A 262 -7.93 23.15 3.99
N MET A 263 -7.51 22.87 2.76
CA MET A 263 -8.06 23.53 1.56
C MET A 263 -9.45 23.02 1.16
N ASN A 264 -9.95 21.93 1.79
CA ASN A 264 -11.16 21.21 1.38
C ASN A 264 -12.03 20.77 2.56
N THR A 265 -12.31 21.68 3.50
CA THR A 265 -13.12 21.41 4.71
C THR A 265 -14.48 20.76 4.42
N GLY A 266 -15.14 21.12 3.32
CA GLY A 266 -16.42 20.53 2.87
C GLY A 266 -16.31 19.28 1.99
N LYS A 267 -15.10 18.75 1.74
CA LYS A 267 -14.86 17.54 0.92
C LYS A 267 -13.87 16.63 1.63
N PRO A 268 -14.32 15.78 2.57
CA PRO A 268 -13.43 14.93 3.36
C PRO A 268 -12.65 13.95 2.46
N PHE A 269 -11.44 13.63 2.91
CA PHE A 269 -10.60 12.56 2.34
C PHE A 269 -10.43 11.48 3.42
N HIS A 270 -11.00 10.30 3.18
CA HIS A 270 -11.16 9.23 4.15
C HIS A 270 -9.92 8.32 4.17
N LEU A 271 -8.92 8.75 4.94
CA LEU A 271 -7.66 8.05 5.15
C LEU A 271 -7.70 7.12 6.37
N ASN A 272 -7.35 5.86 6.18
CA ASN A 272 -7.07 4.89 7.24
C ASN A 272 -5.54 4.71 7.41
N MET A 273 -4.99 5.02 8.58
CA MET A 273 -3.60 4.68 8.90
C MET A 273 -3.55 3.66 10.03
N PHE A 274 -2.84 2.56 9.81
CA PHE A 274 -2.86 1.38 10.68
C PHE A 274 -1.44 0.92 11.07
N LYS A 275 -1.29 0.24 12.21
CA LYS A 275 -0.03 -0.38 12.65
C LYS A 275 -0.02 -1.86 12.25
N ASP A 276 0.98 -2.26 11.46
CA ASP A 276 1.22 -3.64 11.00
C ASP A 276 0.09 -4.26 10.13
N VAL A 277 0.48 -5.10 9.17
CA VAL A 277 -0.42 -5.86 8.30
C VAL A 277 -0.71 -7.25 8.89
N LEU A 278 0.26 -7.85 9.58
CA LEU A 278 0.21 -9.27 9.99
C LEU A 278 -0.73 -9.49 11.17
N SER A 279 -0.61 -8.68 12.23
CA SER A 279 -1.45 -8.77 13.43
C SER A 279 -2.89 -8.29 13.26
N GLN A 280 -3.22 -7.60 12.16
CA GLN A 280 -4.57 -7.05 11.91
C GLN A 280 -5.44 -7.90 10.99
N VAL A 281 -4.84 -8.60 10.01
CA VAL A 281 -5.57 -9.44 9.04
C VAL A 281 -5.79 -10.86 9.58
N ALA A 282 -4.96 -11.32 10.54
CA ALA A 282 -5.33 -12.43 11.40
C ALA A 282 -6.40 -11.97 12.40
N GLY A 283 -7.55 -12.65 12.44
CA GLY A 283 -8.62 -12.38 13.41
C GLY A 283 -8.19 -12.70 14.85
N PRO A 284 -8.94 -12.22 15.87
CA PRO A 284 -8.65 -12.53 17.26
C PRO A 284 -8.67 -14.05 17.48
N SER A 285 -7.56 -14.60 17.95
CA SER A 285 -7.45 -16.02 18.31
C SER A 285 -8.40 -16.34 19.47
N MET A 286 -9.17 -17.43 19.33
CA MET A 286 -10.03 -17.95 20.41
C MET A 286 -9.21 -18.17 21.69
N PRO A 287 -9.68 -17.75 22.87
CA PRO A 287 -8.97 -17.96 24.12
C PRO A 287 -9.04 -19.44 24.52
N GLY A 288 -7.96 -20.20 24.26
CA GLY A 288 -7.91 -21.63 24.59
C GLY A 288 -6.54 -22.30 24.42
N GLU A 289 -5.76 -21.93 23.40
CA GLU A 289 -4.47 -22.59 23.11
C GLU A 289 -3.28 -21.63 23.22
N GLY A 290 -2.26 -22.04 23.97
CA GLY A 290 -1.05 -21.24 24.22
C GLY A 290 -0.19 -21.11 22.97
N SER A 291 0.10 -19.86 22.56
CA SER A 291 0.82 -19.61 21.32
C SER A 291 2.26 -20.14 21.33
N ILE A 292 2.75 -20.58 20.17
CA ILE A 292 4.10 -21.13 19.96
C ILE A 292 5.22 -20.15 20.38
N VAL A 293 4.92 -18.85 20.46
CA VAL A 293 5.83 -17.79 20.95
C VAL A 293 6.35 -18.09 22.38
N ASP A 294 5.51 -18.68 23.23
CA ASP A 294 5.84 -18.91 24.64
C ASP A 294 6.88 -20.05 24.82
N GLN A 295 6.89 -21.03 23.91
CA GLN A 295 7.88 -22.11 23.91
C GLN A 295 9.28 -21.62 23.49
N GLY A 296 9.37 -20.64 22.58
CA GLY A 296 10.64 -20.04 22.17
C GLY A 296 11.34 -19.31 23.33
N SER A 297 10.58 -18.58 24.15
CA SER A 297 11.06 -17.93 25.36
C SER A 297 11.60 -18.93 26.40
N LEU A 298 10.93 -20.08 26.54
CA LEU A 298 11.33 -21.14 27.47
C LEU A 298 12.64 -21.85 27.05
N LEU A 299 12.89 -21.98 25.75
CA LEU A 299 14.10 -22.60 25.23
C LEU A 299 15.34 -21.71 25.45
N LEU A 300 15.22 -20.40 25.23
CA LEU A 300 16.31 -19.44 25.48
C LEU A 300 16.70 -19.40 26.97
N ALA A 301 15.72 -19.48 27.88
CA ALA A 301 15.96 -19.49 29.31
C ALA A 301 16.83 -20.68 29.78
N ARG A 302 16.74 -21.84 29.11
CA ARG A 302 17.57 -23.03 29.40
C ARG A 302 19.00 -22.93 28.85
N LEU A 303 19.21 -22.19 27.76
CA LEU A 303 20.53 -22.05 27.13
C LEU A 303 21.43 -21.02 27.84
N VAL A 304 20.86 -20.04 28.54
CA VAL A 304 21.61 -18.93 29.16
C VAL A 304 22.09 -19.23 30.59
N CYS A 305 21.56 -20.26 31.27
CA CYS A 305 21.95 -20.64 32.64
C CYS A 305 22.00 -22.17 32.84
N PRO A 306 23.11 -22.85 32.49
CA PRO A 306 23.19 -24.31 32.54
C PRO A 306 23.28 -24.93 33.95
N THR A 307 23.59 -24.14 34.98
CA THR A 307 24.11 -24.65 36.27
C THR A 307 23.50 -24.04 37.55
N TYR A 308 22.22 -23.64 37.53
CA TYR A 308 21.51 -23.25 38.76
C TYR A 308 20.12 -23.86 38.89
N HIS A 309 19.89 -24.58 40.00
CA HIS A 309 18.58 -25.10 40.40
C HIS A 309 17.70 -23.93 40.90
N PHE A 310 16.92 -23.32 40.00
CA PHE A 310 16.15 -22.12 40.33
C PHE A 310 14.88 -22.41 41.14
N SER A 311 14.96 -22.17 42.44
CA SER A 311 13.82 -21.75 43.24
C SER A 311 13.76 -20.22 43.34
N SER A 312 12.55 -19.67 43.42
CA SER A 312 12.22 -18.22 43.46
C SER A 312 12.39 -17.41 42.16
N HIS A 313 11.44 -16.50 41.93
CA HIS A 313 11.16 -15.90 40.61
C HIS A 313 11.78 -14.50 40.39
N ARG A 314 12.55 -13.96 41.36
CA ARG A 314 13.02 -12.56 41.38
C ARG A 314 14.36 -12.32 40.69
N ALA A 315 15.39 -13.14 40.94
CA ALA A 315 16.76 -12.88 40.49
C ALA A 315 16.89 -12.81 38.94
N CYS A 316 16.19 -13.69 38.23
CA CYS A 316 16.19 -13.72 36.75
C CYS A 316 15.70 -12.40 36.11
N ARG A 317 14.69 -11.74 36.71
CA ARG A 317 14.16 -10.46 36.20
C ARG A 317 15.22 -9.34 36.27
N LEU A 318 16.00 -9.29 37.36
CA LEU A 318 17.06 -8.29 37.55
C LEU A 318 18.18 -8.47 36.51
N LEU A 319 18.64 -9.70 36.27
CA LEU A 319 19.69 -9.97 35.29
C LEU A 319 19.26 -9.58 33.86
N LEU A 320 18.03 -9.92 33.47
CA LEU A 320 17.46 -9.53 32.18
C LEU A 320 17.36 -7.99 32.03
N SER A 321 16.93 -7.28 33.07
CA SER A 321 16.88 -5.81 33.04
C SER A 321 18.27 -5.17 32.91
N HIS A 322 19.31 -5.73 33.55
CA HIS A 322 20.68 -5.23 33.43
C HIS A 322 21.29 -5.48 32.04
N LEU A 323 20.97 -6.62 31.41
CA LEU A 323 21.43 -6.94 30.05
C LEU A 323 20.70 -6.11 28.99
N ALA A 324 19.41 -5.82 29.18
CA ALA A 324 18.65 -4.89 28.33
C ALA A 324 19.25 -3.48 28.37
N CYS A 325 19.52 -2.94 29.57
CA CYS A 325 20.11 -1.60 29.73
C CYS A 325 21.54 -1.43 29.17
N ARG A 326 22.24 -2.52 28.83
CA ARG A 326 23.56 -2.47 28.16
C ARG A 326 23.52 -2.74 26.65
N GLY A 327 22.35 -2.96 26.05
CA GLY A 327 22.17 -3.04 24.59
C GLY A 327 22.72 -4.30 23.89
N ILE A 328 23.52 -5.13 24.57
CA ILE A 328 24.23 -6.29 24.00
C ILE A 328 23.28 -7.31 23.35
N VAL A 329 22.10 -7.53 23.95
CA VAL A 329 21.12 -8.53 23.48
C VAL A 329 20.51 -8.15 22.12
N GLY A 330 20.32 -6.86 21.84
CA GLY A 330 19.69 -6.40 20.60
C GLY A 330 20.54 -6.69 19.36
N SER A 331 21.86 -6.49 19.46
CA SER A 331 22.79 -6.69 18.34
C SER A 331 22.94 -8.17 17.94
N LEU A 332 22.90 -9.10 18.91
CA LEU A 332 23.04 -10.53 18.66
C LEU A 332 21.79 -11.14 18.01
N LEU A 333 20.58 -10.73 18.42
CA LEU A 333 19.34 -11.18 17.76
C LEU A 333 19.24 -10.72 16.30
N TYR A 334 19.70 -9.51 16.00
CA TYR A 334 19.56 -8.91 14.67
C TYR A 334 20.34 -9.65 13.58
N SER A 335 21.45 -10.30 13.94
CA SER A 335 22.28 -11.09 13.02
C SER A 335 21.59 -12.35 12.52
N HIS A 336 20.97 -13.14 13.42
CA HIS A 336 20.42 -14.45 13.07
C HIS A 336 18.96 -14.43 12.58
N ILE A 337 18.17 -13.39 12.89
CA ILE A 337 16.73 -13.35 12.55
C ILE A 337 16.46 -12.71 11.18
N CYS A 338 17.36 -11.89 10.65
CA CYS A 338 17.17 -11.22 9.35
C CYS A 338 17.39 -12.15 8.12
N GLY A 339 17.69 -13.43 8.33
CA GLY A 339 17.95 -14.43 7.30
C GLY A 339 16.70 -15.00 6.61
N GLY A 340 15.98 -14.15 5.87
CA GLY A 340 14.94 -14.59 4.92
C GLY A 340 13.52 -14.73 5.48
N PHE A 341 12.72 -13.67 5.37
CA PHE A 341 11.29 -13.71 5.69
C PHE A 341 10.48 -14.42 4.59
N MET A 342 9.81 -15.52 4.96
CA MET A 342 8.78 -16.19 4.16
C MET A 342 7.40 -15.54 4.33
N ASP A 343 6.51 -15.81 3.37
CA ASP A 343 5.12 -15.36 3.36
C ASP A 343 4.15 -16.52 3.02
N LEU A 344 3.17 -16.79 3.91
CA LEU A 344 2.02 -17.71 3.71
C LEU A 344 0.73 -17.12 4.37
N ILE A 345 -0.51 -17.42 3.91
CA ILE A 345 -1.91 -17.07 4.38
C ILE A 345 -2.87 -17.02 3.14
N VAL A 346 -3.95 -17.82 3.07
CA VAL A 346 -5.01 -17.85 1.99
C VAL A 346 -6.34 -17.17 2.43
N HIS A 347 -7.36 -17.10 1.56
CA HIS A 347 -8.69 -16.50 1.80
C HIS A 347 -9.81 -16.99 0.83
N VAL A 348 -11.00 -16.36 0.91
CA VAL A 348 -12.17 -16.43 0.00
C VAL A 348 -12.87 -15.05 -0.08
N TRP A 349 -13.80 -14.82 -1.01
CA TRP A 349 -14.54 -13.57 -1.33
C TRP A 349 -16.07 -13.70 -1.18
N THR A 350 -16.80 -12.56 -1.28
CA THR A 350 -17.83 -12.39 -2.34
C THR A 350 -18.01 -10.92 -2.80
N LEU A 351 -18.54 -10.71 -4.01
CA LEU A 351 -19.04 -9.45 -4.63
C LEU A 351 -20.54 -9.62 -4.96
N PRO A 352 -21.29 -8.57 -5.36
CA PRO A 352 -21.22 -7.15 -5.03
C PRO A 352 -22.55 -6.69 -4.37
N THR A 353 -22.90 -5.41 -4.47
CA THR A 353 -24.17 -4.79 -4.05
C THR A 353 -25.43 -5.57 -4.47
N MET A 354 -26.05 -6.27 -3.52
CA MET A 354 -27.40 -6.84 -3.62
C MET A 354 -28.41 -5.91 -2.92
N GLN A 355 -28.91 -4.90 -3.65
CA GLN A 355 -29.98 -4.02 -3.17
C GLN A 355 -31.26 -4.08 -4.04
N GLN A 356 -31.36 -5.10 -4.92
CA GLN A 356 -32.54 -5.42 -5.73
C GLN A 356 -33.11 -6.84 -5.50
N PHE A 357 -32.54 -7.62 -4.58
CA PHE A 357 -33.10 -8.89 -4.10
C PHE A 357 -33.37 -8.83 -2.58
N ALA A 358 -34.14 -7.81 -2.18
CA ALA A 358 -34.81 -7.74 -0.89
C ALA A 358 -36.30 -8.09 -1.09
N GLY A 359 -36.55 -9.23 -1.74
CA GLY A 359 -37.87 -9.74 -2.07
C GLY A 359 -37.85 -11.26 -2.06
N GLU A 360 -38.61 -11.83 -1.12
CA GLU A 360 -39.07 -13.23 -1.07
C GLU A 360 -38.01 -14.34 -1.16
N LEU A 361 -37.54 -14.77 0.03
CA LEU A 361 -37.24 -16.19 0.24
C LEU A 361 -38.55 -16.99 0.16
N PRO A 362 -38.67 -18.02 -0.71
CA PRO A 362 -39.85 -18.88 -0.71
C PRO A 362 -39.86 -19.74 0.57
N ASN A 363 -40.91 -19.60 1.39
CA ASN A 363 -41.24 -20.61 2.38
C ASN A 363 -41.60 -21.92 1.67
N GLN A 364 -41.16 -23.06 2.20
CA GLN A 364 -41.70 -24.35 1.80
C GLN A 364 -43.13 -24.49 2.33
N GLN A 365 -44.15 -24.29 1.50
CA GLN A 365 -45.50 -24.79 1.79
C GLN A 365 -46.38 -25.01 0.55
N GLN A 366 -46.68 -26.29 0.32
CA GLN A 366 -47.89 -26.88 -0.27
C GLN A 366 -48.35 -26.54 -1.69
N GLN A 367 -48.76 -27.60 -2.38
CA GLN A 367 -49.47 -27.59 -3.66
C GLN A 367 -50.93 -27.16 -3.49
N THR A 368 -51.47 -26.46 -4.50
CA THR A 368 -52.85 -26.65 -4.99
C THR A 368 -52.95 -26.18 -6.45
N ASP A 369 -53.75 -26.86 -7.26
CA ASP A 369 -54.04 -26.48 -8.65
C ASP A 369 -54.89 -25.20 -8.77
N GLY A 370 -54.81 -24.52 -9.93
CA GLY A 370 -55.68 -23.39 -10.26
C GLY A 370 -55.41 -22.82 -11.66
N SER A 371 -56.30 -23.12 -12.62
CA SER A 371 -56.28 -22.55 -13.97
C SER A 371 -56.92 -21.16 -14.02
N TYR A 372 -56.55 -20.32 -15.00
CA TYR A 372 -57.48 -19.59 -15.89
C TYR A 372 -56.74 -18.91 -17.07
N GLN A 373 -57.43 -18.14 -17.91
CA GLN A 373 -57.13 -17.97 -19.35
C GLN A 373 -56.55 -16.60 -19.79
N GLN A 374 -56.06 -16.61 -21.03
CA GLN A 374 -55.72 -15.49 -21.95
C GLN A 374 -56.82 -14.41 -22.11
N PRO A 375 -56.60 -13.21 -22.72
CA PRO A 375 -55.80 -12.99 -23.96
C PRO A 375 -55.02 -11.66 -24.16
N LEU A 376 -54.35 -11.57 -25.33
CA LEU A 376 -53.69 -10.38 -25.91
C LEU A 376 -54.65 -9.24 -26.31
N PRO A 377 -54.12 -8.02 -26.44
CA PRO A 377 -54.43 -7.16 -27.60
C PRO A 377 -53.22 -6.90 -28.53
N ARG A 378 -53.50 -6.52 -29.79
CA ARG A 378 -52.52 -6.10 -30.81
C ARG A 378 -52.45 -4.57 -30.93
N ALA A 379 -51.27 -4.01 -31.20
CA ALA A 379 -51.13 -2.85 -32.11
C ALA A 379 -49.66 -2.60 -32.53
N LEU A 380 -49.35 -2.77 -33.83
CA LEU A 380 -48.13 -2.26 -34.46
C LEU A 380 -48.41 -2.01 -35.94
N ARG A 381 -48.31 -0.76 -36.40
CA ARG A 381 -48.36 -0.37 -37.83
C ARG A 381 -47.70 1.00 -38.08
N ARG A 382 -46.39 1.03 -38.26
CA ARG A 382 -45.76 1.26 -39.57
C ARG A 382 -44.27 0.96 -39.50
#